data_AF-A0A2V8MHF5-F1
#
_entry.id   AF-A0A2V8MHF5-F1
#
_cell.length_a   1.000
_cell.length_b   1.000
_cell.length_c   1.000
_cell.angle_alpha   90.00
_cell.angle_beta   90.00
_cell.angle_gamma   90.00
#
_symmetry.space_group_name_H-M   'P 1'
#
loop_
_entity.id
_entity.type
_entity.pdbx_description
1 polymer ?
#
loop_
_entity_poly.entity_id
_entity_poly.type
_entity_poly.pdbx_seq_one_letter_code
_entity_poly.pdbx_strand_id
1 'polypeptide(L)'
;MYLKASRSYEAEKPVIDAELMAKMQKYDDSFVERYHHVLAAINGTVVEERLSSPWLVDNDVIEVYKALTLTMRTLSSGIYYESLPEGPLRLSLFRRLKDVFDELMKPDGASDHPVLKVSEAMDVLDFIAFVAQMNSSIRPRSRRYLDWICESFGYPQPQHSSGLIIP
;
A
#
# COMPACT_ATOMS: atom_id res chain seq x y z
N MET A 1 -35.44 10.14 7.03
CA MET A 1 -34.98 9.41 8.22
C MET A 1 -34.31 8.12 7.78
N TYR A 2 -33.09 7.86 8.27
CA TYR A 2 -32.36 6.56 8.37
C TYR A 2 -32.25 5.68 7.11
N LEU A 3 -31.05 5.44 6.53
CA LEU A 3 -29.94 4.70 7.13
C LEU A 3 -28.56 5.25 6.70
N LYS A 4 -27.93 6.02 7.59
CA LYS A 4 -26.48 6.29 7.55
C LYS A 4 -25.88 5.83 8.87
N ALA A 5 -26.09 4.57 9.22
CA ALA A 5 -25.52 3.91 10.38
C ALA A 5 -25.67 2.40 10.20
N SER A 6 -24.53 1.71 10.03
CA SER A 6 -24.30 0.25 10.20
C SER A 6 -23.14 -0.26 9.32
N ARG A 7 -22.06 0.52 9.19
CA ARG A 7 -20.74 -0.01 8.78
C ARG A 7 -19.71 0.12 9.89
N SER A 8 -20.17 0.21 11.13
CA SER A 8 -19.32 0.20 12.30
C SER A 8 -18.98 -1.25 12.64
N TYR A 9 -17.75 -1.65 12.32
CA TYR A 9 -16.93 -2.53 13.15
C TYR A 9 -17.48 -3.93 13.51
N GLU A 10 -17.62 -4.81 12.53
CA GLU A 10 -17.49 -6.27 12.79
C GLU A 10 -16.97 -7.01 11.55
N ALA A 11 -16.00 -6.42 10.86
CA ALA A 11 -15.12 -7.21 10.01
C ALA A 11 -14.08 -7.83 10.93
N GLU A 12 -14.07 -9.16 11.01
CA GLU A 12 -13.00 -9.92 11.68
C GLU A 12 -11.66 -9.37 11.18
N LYS A 13 -10.91 -8.74 12.10
CA LYS A 13 -9.61 -8.17 11.76
C LYS A 13 -8.69 -9.34 11.40
N PRO A 14 -7.87 -9.21 10.34
CA PRO A 14 -6.90 -10.26 10.05
C PRO A 14 -6.04 -10.51 11.28
N VAL A 15 -5.82 -11.78 11.61
CA VAL A 15 -4.94 -12.19 12.70
C VAL A 15 -3.52 -11.80 12.29
N ILE A 16 -2.90 -10.93 13.07
CA ILE A 16 -1.53 -10.48 12.84
C ILE A 16 -0.61 -11.35 13.69
N ASP A 17 0.46 -11.83 13.05
CA ASP A 17 1.51 -12.57 13.72
C ASP A 17 2.17 -11.73 14.84
N ALA A 18 2.46 -12.35 15.99
CA ALA A 18 3.15 -11.72 17.11
C ALA A 18 4.53 -11.17 16.72
N GLU A 19 5.24 -11.83 15.79
CA GLU A 19 6.51 -11.31 15.27
C GLU A 19 6.31 -9.99 14.51
N LEU A 20 5.22 -9.90 13.75
CA LEU A 20 4.87 -8.70 12.98
C LEU A 20 4.39 -7.57 13.91
N MET A 21 3.63 -7.89 14.97
CA MET A 21 3.26 -6.93 16.01
C MET A 21 4.48 -6.40 16.78
N ALA A 22 5.48 -7.24 17.06
CA ALA A 22 6.71 -6.81 17.73
C ALA A 22 7.50 -5.81 16.87
N LYS A 23 7.54 -6.03 15.54
CA LYS A 23 8.15 -5.08 14.59
C LYS A 23 7.45 -3.73 14.59
N MET A 24 6.16 -3.64 14.92
CA MET A 24 5.44 -2.36 14.96
C MET A 24 5.96 -1.37 16.00
N GLN A 25 6.55 -1.84 17.11
CA GLN A 25 7.14 -0.93 18.09
C GLN A 25 8.25 -0.06 17.47
N LYS A 26 8.80 -0.47 16.32
CA LYS A 26 9.78 0.28 15.54
C LYS A 26 9.16 1.43 14.73
N TYR A 27 7.87 1.38 14.41
CA TYR A 27 7.19 2.34 13.53
C TYR A 27 6.38 3.34 14.35
N ASP A 28 7.08 4.20 15.08
CA ASP A 28 6.47 5.29 15.85
C ASP A 28 6.15 6.52 14.97
N ASP A 29 5.62 7.58 15.59
CA ASP A 29 5.30 8.83 14.90
C ASP A 29 6.53 9.44 14.22
N SER A 30 7.73 9.22 14.78
CA SER A 30 8.99 9.71 14.20
C SER A 30 9.34 9.00 12.90
N PHE A 31 9.02 7.70 12.78
CA PHE A 31 9.17 6.95 11.53
C PHE A 31 8.23 7.51 10.47
N VAL A 32 6.97 7.74 10.82
CA VAL A 32 5.95 8.28 9.90
C VAL A 32 6.34 9.68 9.43
N GLU A 33 6.79 10.55 10.34
CA GLU A 33 7.24 11.90 10.01
C GLU A 33 8.47 11.88 9.09
N ARG A 34 9.46 11.03 9.40
CA ARG A 34 10.68 10.90 8.58
C ARG A 34 10.39 10.48 7.15
N TYR A 35 9.50 9.50 6.97
CA TYR A 35 9.20 8.93 5.66
C TYR A 35 7.90 9.45 5.04
N HIS A 36 7.34 10.55 5.55
CA HIS A 36 6.05 11.07 5.09
C HIS A 36 6.00 11.30 3.57
N HIS A 37 7.09 11.80 2.98
CA HIS A 37 7.20 12.05 1.53
C HIS A 37 7.17 10.75 0.73
N VAL A 38 7.87 9.70 1.19
CA VAL A 38 7.86 8.36 0.59
C VAL A 38 6.46 7.76 0.69
N LEU A 39 5.84 7.82 1.88
CA LEU A 39 4.50 7.32 2.13
C LEU A 39 3.46 8.04 1.25
N ALA A 40 3.59 9.35 1.07
CA ALA A 40 2.73 10.14 0.21
C ALA A 40 2.86 9.71 -1.26
N ALA A 41 4.08 9.53 -1.78
CA ALA A 41 4.33 9.09 -3.15
C ALA A 41 3.74 7.69 -3.42
N ILE A 42 3.93 6.75 -2.49
CA ILE A 42 3.40 5.39 -2.60
C ILE A 42 1.87 5.40 -2.56
N ASN A 43 1.26 6.06 -1.57
CA ASN A 43 -0.19 6.14 -1.44
C ASN A 43 -0.84 6.83 -2.64
N GLY A 44 -0.22 7.89 -3.16
CA GLY A 44 -0.65 8.56 -4.40
C GLY A 44 -0.68 7.60 -5.59
N THR A 45 0.40 6.84 -5.78
CA THR A 45 0.50 5.84 -6.87
C THR A 45 -0.57 4.75 -6.76
N VAL A 46 -0.85 4.26 -5.55
CA VAL A 46 -1.91 3.26 -5.32
C VAL A 46 -3.29 3.83 -5.62
N VAL A 47 -3.53 5.08 -5.25
CA VAL A 47 -4.80 5.77 -5.54
C VAL A 47 -4.96 5.99 -7.04
N GLU A 48 -3.93 6.41 -7.74
CA GLU A 48 -3.96 6.56 -9.20
C GLU A 48 -4.26 5.23 -9.91
N GLU A 49 -3.64 4.13 -9.46
CA GLU A 49 -3.97 2.80 -9.96
C GLU A 49 -5.42 2.44 -9.65
N ARG A 50 -5.90 2.72 -8.43
CA ARG A 50 -7.30 2.47 -8.05
C ARG A 50 -8.30 3.21 -8.94
N LEU A 51 -8.01 4.47 -9.28
CA LEU A 51 -8.86 5.29 -10.15
C LEU A 51 -8.86 4.75 -11.59
N SER A 52 -7.72 4.22 -12.04
CA SER A 52 -7.56 3.62 -13.37
C SER A 52 -8.15 2.20 -13.46
N SER A 53 -8.18 1.49 -12.33
CA SER A 53 -8.49 0.07 -12.23
C SER A 53 -9.54 -0.18 -11.12
N PRO A 54 -10.85 -0.03 -11.39
CA PRO A 54 -11.92 -0.23 -10.40
C PRO A 54 -11.96 -1.63 -9.76
N TRP A 55 -11.32 -2.60 -10.41
CA TRP A 55 -11.21 -3.98 -9.98
C TRP A 55 -10.14 -4.21 -8.90
N LEU A 56 -9.27 -3.22 -8.65
CA LEU A 56 -8.23 -3.30 -7.63
C LEU A 56 -8.86 -3.53 -6.25
N VAL A 57 -8.29 -4.50 -5.53
CA VAL A 57 -8.68 -4.86 -4.16
C VAL A 57 -7.48 -4.79 -3.22
N ASP A 58 -7.76 -4.73 -1.91
CA ASP A 58 -6.73 -4.61 -0.87
C ASP A 58 -5.68 -5.73 -0.97
N ASN A 59 -6.10 -6.96 -1.30
CA ASN A 59 -5.19 -8.10 -1.43
C ASN A 59 -4.18 -7.92 -2.57
N ASP A 60 -4.58 -7.30 -3.69
CA ASP A 60 -3.66 -7.05 -4.79
C ASP A 60 -2.53 -6.11 -4.37
N VAL A 61 -2.87 -5.05 -3.63
CA VAL A 61 -1.89 -4.09 -3.12
C VAL A 61 -0.94 -4.73 -2.11
N ILE A 62 -1.48 -5.53 -1.18
CA ILE A 62 -0.67 -6.26 -0.18
C ILE A 62 0.32 -7.22 -0.85
N GLU A 63 -0.11 -7.98 -1.87
CA GLU A 63 0.77 -8.90 -2.58
C GLU A 63 1.85 -8.16 -3.38
N VAL A 64 1.53 -6.99 -3.95
CA VAL A 64 2.53 -6.13 -4.60
C VAL A 64 3.57 -5.60 -3.63
N TYR A 65 3.16 -5.13 -2.45
CA TYR A 65 4.12 -4.68 -1.42
C TYR A 65 5.06 -5.82 -0.99
N LYS A 66 4.55 -7.04 -0.79
CA LYS A 66 5.38 -8.21 -0.49
C LYS A 66 6.38 -8.53 -1.61
N ALA A 67 5.93 -8.49 -2.86
CA ALA A 67 6.77 -8.69 -4.04
C ALA A 67 7.91 -7.66 -4.13
N LEU A 68 7.61 -6.39 -3.82
CA LEU A 68 8.62 -5.33 -3.75
C LEU A 68 9.60 -5.56 -2.60
N THR A 69 9.13 -5.94 -1.41
CA THR A 69 10.02 -6.27 -0.28
C THR A 69 11.00 -7.39 -0.65
N LEU A 70 10.51 -8.45 -1.31
CA LEU A 70 11.37 -9.55 -1.78
C LEU A 70 12.38 -9.08 -2.84
N THR A 71 11.96 -8.21 -3.76
CA THR A 71 12.84 -7.62 -4.77
C THR A 71 13.93 -6.72 -4.15
N MET A 72 13.59 -5.93 -3.13
CA MET A 72 14.57 -5.10 -2.42
C MET A 72 15.54 -5.96 -1.59
N ARG A 73 15.06 -7.08 -1.05
CA ARG A 73 15.89 -8.05 -0.32
C ARG A 73 16.94 -8.68 -1.22
N THR A 74 16.57 -9.13 -2.42
CA THR A 74 17.54 -9.69 -3.39
C THR A 74 18.56 -8.64 -3.82
N LEU A 75 18.11 -7.40 -4.09
CA LEU A 75 19.01 -6.28 -4.36
C LEU A 75 20.01 -6.05 -3.22
N SER A 76 19.56 -6.09 -1.97
CA SER A 76 20.42 -5.93 -0.80
C SER A 76 21.46 -7.05 -0.64
N SER A 77 21.17 -8.26 -1.15
CA SER A 77 22.12 -9.38 -1.16
C SER A 77 23.03 -9.39 -2.39
N GLY A 78 22.99 -8.35 -3.23
CA GLY A 78 23.81 -8.21 -4.43
C GLY A 78 23.32 -9.03 -5.63
N ILE A 79 22.10 -9.58 -5.57
CA ILE A 79 21.49 -10.38 -6.63
C ILE A 79 20.32 -9.59 -7.20
N TYR A 80 20.44 -9.08 -8.43
CA TYR A 80 19.33 -8.37 -9.05
C TYR A 80 18.29 -9.35 -9.58
N TYR A 81 17.30 -9.69 -8.75
CA TYR A 81 16.16 -10.54 -9.14
C TYR A 81 14.84 -9.92 -8.70
N GLU A 82 13.95 -9.67 -9.65
CA GLU A 82 12.60 -9.18 -9.39
C GLU A 82 11.64 -10.32 -9.07
N SER A 83 10.96 -10.21 -7.93
CA SER A 83 9.92 -11.16 -7.53
C SER A 83 8.56 -10.71 -8.07
N LEU A 84 8.33 -10.89 -9.37
CA LEU A 84 7.13 -10.39 -10.05
C LEU A 84 5.85 -11.03 -9.49
N PRO A 85 4.82 -10.24 -9.13
CA PRO A 85 3.54 -10.79 -8.69
C PRO A 85 2.74 -11.35 -9.87
N GLU A 86 1.90 -12.35 -9.59
CA GLU A 86 1.04 -12.97 -10.59
C GLU A 86 -0.12 -12.07 -11.01
N GLY A 87 -0.41 -12.05 -12.32
CA GLY A 87 -1.56 -11.35 -12.89
C GLY A 87 -1.25 -9.92 -13.38
N PRO A 88 -1.91 -9.47 -14.46
CA PRO A 88 -1.56 -8.22 -15.13
C PRO A 88 -1.79 -6.97 -14.27
N LEU A 89 -2.84 -6.98 -13.42
CA LEU A 89 -3.16 -5.86 -12.54
C LEU A 89 -2.06 -5.64 -11.48
N ARG A 90 -1.64 -6.71 -10.80
CA ARG A 90 -0.57 -6.65 -9.80
C ARG A 90 0.76 -6.28 -10.44
N LEU A 91 1.06 -6.83 -11.62
CA LEU A 91 2.28 -6.50 -12.35
C LEU A 91 2.33 -5.02 -12.76
N SER A 92 1.19 -4.45 -13.18
CA SER A 92 1.09 -3.02 -13.49
C SER A 92 1.42 -2.16 -12.28
N LEU A 93 0.75 -2.43 -11.14
CA LEU A 93 1.00 -1.69 -9.89
C LEU A 93 2.43 -1.88 -9.38
N PHE A 94 2.97 -3.10 -9.48
CA PHE A 94 4.36 -3.40 -9.11
C PHE A 94 5.34 -2.53 -9.86
N ARG A 95 5.21 -2.42 -11.18
CA ARG A 95 6.11 -1.60 -12.01
C ARG A 95 6.05 -0.13 -11.61
N ARG A 96 4.86 0.45 -11.49
CA ARG A 96 4.70 1.85 -11.09
C ARG A 96 5.33 2.14 -9.73
N LEU A 97 5.06 1.28 -8.74
CA LEU A 97 5.64 1.44 -7.41
C LEU A 97 7.15 1.22 -7.41
N LYS A 98 7.64 0.27 -8.19
CA LYS A 98 9.08 0.05 -8.36
C LYS A 98 9.74 1.29 -8.94
N ASP A 99 9.16 1.90 -9.98
CA ASP A 99 9.68 3.14 -10.58
C ASP A 99 9.74 4.27 -9.53
N VAL A 100 8.72 4.40 -8.68
CA VAL A 100 8.73 5.36 -7.56
C VAL A 100 9.88 5.09 -6.59
N PHE A 101 10.10 3.84 -6.19
CA PHE A 101 11.24 3.49 -5.33
C PHE A 101 12.58 3.74 -6.01
N ASP A 102 12.72 3.36 -7.29
CA ASP A 102 13.93 3.61 -8.07
C ASP A 102 14.26 5.11 -8.11
N GLU A 103 13.26 5.98 -8.34
CA GLU A 103 13.47 7.44 -8.32
C GLU A 103 13.85 7.95 -6.93
N LEU A 104 13.17 7.50 -5.86
CA LEU A 104 13.48 7.91 -4.49
C LEU A 104 14.86 7.45 -4.01
N MET A 105 15.38 6.37 -4.61
CA MET A 105 16.68 5.79 -4.31
C MET A 105 17.80 6.34 -5.21
N LYS A 106 17.47 7.11 -6.24
CA LYS A 106 18.49 7.76 -7.08
C LYS A 106 19.10 8.95 -6.34
N PRO A 107 20.44 9.09 -6.39
CA PRO A 107 21.09 10.32 -5.97
C PRO A 107 20.82 11.41 -6.99
N ASP A 108 19.72 12.13 -6.81
CA ASP A 108 19.43 13.36 -7.57
C ASP A 108 19.70 14.58 -6.68
N GLY A 109 20.43 15.55 -7.22
CA GLY A 109 20.75 16.81 -6.54
C GLY A 109 19.59 17.81 -6.50
N ALA A 110 18.48 17.48 -7.17
CA ALA A 110 17.29 18.32 -7.27
C ALA A 110 16.21 18.02 -6.20
N SER A 111 16.30 16.90 -5.47
CA SER A 111 15.30 16.57 -4.45
C SER A 111 15.64 17.21 -3.10
N ASP A 112 14.66 17.90 -2.50
CA ASP A 112 14.76 18.44 -1.12
C ASP A 112 14.82 17.33 -0.05
N HIS A 113 14.60 16.07 -0.44
CA HIS A 113 14.61 14.91 0.44
C HIS A 113 15.89 14.08 0.29
N PRO A 114 16.36 13.45 1.38
CA PRO A 114 17.52 12.57 1.32
C PRO A 114 17.21 11.32 0.48
N VAL A 115 18.24 10.82 -0.20
CA VAL A 115 18.18 9.58 -0.98
C VAL A 115 17.76 8.42 -0.08
N LEU A 116 16.72 7.70 -0.48
CA LEU A 116 16.22 6.54 0.24
C LEU A 116 17.20 5.37 0.08
N LYS A 117 17.64 4.78 1.19
CA LYS A 117 18.48 3.56 1.14
C LYS A 117 17.62 2.32 0.94
N VAL A 118 18.20 1.27 0.36
CA VAL A 118 17.53 -0.04 0.18
C VAL A 118 16.94 -0.57 1.50
N SER A 119 17.68 -0.45 2.61
CA SER A 119 17.21 -0.87 3.94
C SER A 119 16.01 -0.07 4.44
N GLU A 120 15.99 1.24 4.15
CA GLU A 120 14.91 2.14 4.53
C GLU A 120 13.67 1.90 3.65
N ALA A 121 13.87 1.63 2.36
CA ALA A 121 12.79 1.20 1.46
C ALA A 121 12.14 -0.10 1.94
N MET A 122 12.93 -1.09 2.39
CA MET A 122 12.39 -2.32 2.99
C MET A 122 11.60 -2.02 4.26
N ASP A 123 12.11 -1.17 5.15
CA ASP A 123 11.40 -0.78 6.37
C ASP A 123 10.05 -0.09 6.07
N VAL A 124 10.01 0.79 5.06
CA VAL A 124 8.79 1.45 4.60
C VAL A 124 7.82 0.46 3.98
N LEU A 125 8.29 -0.46 3.12
CA LEU A 125 7.47 -1.51 2.50
C LEU A 125 6.83 -2.43 3.56
N ASP A 126 7.59 -2.84 4.57
CA ASP A 126 7.09 -3.65 5.67
C ASP A 126 6.03 -2.88 6.48
N PHE A 127 6.26 -1.59 6.76
CA PHE A 127 5.29 -0.72 7.43
C PHE A 127 3.99 -0.58 6.63
N ILE A 128 4.04 -0.27 5.34
CA ILE A 128 2.81 -0.09 4.54
C ILE A 128 2.08 -1.40 4.28
N ALA A 129 2.79 -2.53 4.12
CA ALA A 129 2.18 -3.84 4.02
C ALA A 129 1.43 -4.20 5.30
N PHE A 130 1.99 -3.81 6.45
CA PHE A 130 1.36 -3.95 7.74
C PHE A 130 0.10 -3.07 7.87
N VAL A 131 0.22 -1.77 7.58
CA VAL A 131 -0.91 -0.82 7.62
C VAL A 131 -2.04 -1.27 6.68
N ALA A 132 -1.70 -1.77 5.50
CA ALA A 132 -2.65 -2.32 4.55
C ALA A 132 -3.41 -3.52 5.12
N GLN A 133 -2.71 -4.46 5.74
CA GLN A 133 -3.34 -5.60 6.41
C GLN A 133 -4.28 -5.14 7.54
N MET A 134 -3.82 -4.22 8.39
CA MET A 134 -4.62 -3.67 9.51
C MET A 134 -5.89 -2.95 9.06
N ASN A 135 -5.84 -2.32 7.88
CA ASN A 135 -6.95 -1.57 7.31
C ASN A 135 -7.74 -2.37 6.25
N SER A 136 -7.39 -3.64 6.02
CA SER A 136 -8.12 -4.54 5.13
C SER A 136 -9.14 -5.41 5.89
N SER A 137 -9.91 -6.21 5.16
CA SER A 137 -10.83 -7.22 5.69
C SER A 137 -10.40 -8.59 5.16
N ILE A 138 -10.70 -9.66 5.90
CA ILE A 138 -10.51 -11.04 5.43
C ILE A 138 -11.30 -11.39 4.14
N ARG A 139 -12.24 -10.52 3.73
CA ARG A 139 -13.05 -10.72 2.52
C ARG A 139 -12.16 -10.60 1.27
N PRO A 140 -12.16 -11.59 0.35
CA PRO A 140 -11.27 -11.60 -0.81
C PRO A 140 -11.34 -10.36 -1.72
N ARG A 141 -12.50 -9.69 -1.77
CA ARG A 141 -12.73 -8.48 -2.58
C ARG A 141 -12.86 -7.20 -1.74
N SER A 142 -12.24 -7.18 -0.56
CA SER A 142 -12.19 -6.00 0.29
C SER A 142 -11.51 -4.84 -0.44
N ARG A 143 -12.05 -3.63 -0.24
CA ARG A 143 -11.44 -2.35 -0.64
C ARG A 143 -11.32 -1.40 0.55
N ARG A 144 -11.35 -1.93 1.77
CA ARG A 144 -11.39 -1.14 3.01
C ARG A 144 -10.10 -0.35 3.20
N TYR A 145 -8.95 -0.94 2.87
CA TYR A 145 -7.67 -0.22 2.93
C TYR A 145 -7.63 0.87 1.86
N LEU A 146 -8.05 0.53 0.64
CA LEU A 146 -8.15 1.50 -0.45
C LEU A 146 -9.08 2.67 -0.11
N ASP A 147 -10.26 2.40 0.44
CA ASP A 147 -11.23 3.40 0.93
C ASP A 147 -10.59 4.28 2.00
N TRP A 148 -9.92 3.65 2.97
CA TRP A 148 -9.25 4.31 4.08
C TRP A 148 -8.12 5.24 3.62
N ILE A 149 -7.28 4.86 2.63
CA ILE A 149 -6.26 5.76 2.08
C ILE A 149 -6.93 6.96 1.42
N CYS A 150 -7.98 6.73 0.61
CA CYS A 150 -8.65 7.83 -0.07
C CYS A 150 -9.26 8.83 0.94
N GLU A 151 -9.87 8.33 2.02
CA GLU A 151 -10.42 9.18 3.10
C GLU A 151 -9.32 9.90 3.89
N SER A 152 -8.26 9.19 4.29
CA SER A 152 -7.21 9.72 5.19
C SER A 152 -6.35 10.78 4.52
N PHE A 153 -6.16 10.68 3.20
CA PHE A 153 -5.31 11.59 2.43
C PHE A 153 -6.11 12.52 1.50
N GLY A 154 -7.45 12.53 1.61
CA GLY A 154 -8.31 13.46 0.87
C GLY A 154 -8.40 13.21 -0.64
N TYR A 155 -8.14 11.99 -1.09
CA TYR A 155 -8.24 11.63 -2.51
C TYR A 155 -9.70 11.39 -2.94
N PRO A 156 -10.02 11.63 -4.23
CA PRO A 156 -11.35 11.35 -4.74
C PRO A 156 -11.68 9.86 -4.60
N GLN A 157 -12.86 9.56 -4.07
CA GLN A 157 -13.37 8.20 -4.04
C GLN A 157 -13.74 7.77 -5.47
N PRO A 158 -13.44 6.53 -5.89
CA PRO A 158 -13.95 6.02 -7.15
C PRO A 158 -15.48 6.09 -7.14
N GLN A 159 -16.07 6.55 -8.25
CA GLN A 159 -17.51 6.57 -8.39
C GLN A 159 -18.01 5.13 -8.38
N HIS A 160 -18.60 4.69 -7.27
CA HIS A 160 -19.35 3.45 -7.22
C HIS A 160 -20.61 3.67 -8.04
N SER A 161 -20.65 3.14 -9.27
CA SER A 161 -21.90 2.97 -10.00
C SER A 161 -22.75 1.97 -9.21
N SER A 162 -23.58 2.51 -8.30
CA SER A 162 -24.62 1.76 -7.61
C SER A 162 -25.47 1.10 -8.69
N GLY A 163 -25.35 -0.22 -8.81
CA GLY A 163 -26.24 -1.01 -9.64
C GLY A 163 -27.66 -0.82 -9.10
N LEU A 164 -28.41 0.05 -9.74
CA LEU A 164 -29.86 0.12 -9.57
C LEU A 164 -30.39 -1.24 -10.04
N ILE A 165 -30.75 -2.10 -9.09
CA ILE A 165 -31.68 -3.18 -9.39
C ILE A 165 -33.04 -2.49 -9.48
N ILE A 166 -33.45 -2.17 -10.71
CA ILE A 166 -34.82 -1.72 -10.99
C ILE A 166 -35.72 -2.95 -10.83
N PRO A 167 -36.83 -2.86 -10.08
CA PRO A 167 -37.76 -3.96 -9.84
C PRO A 167 -38.48 -4.44 -11.10
#